data_AF-A0A2N2LMN3-F1
#
_entry.id   AF-A0A2N2LMN3-F1
#
_cell.length_a   1.000
_cell.length_b   1.000
_cell.length_c   1.000
_cell.angle_alpha   90.00
_cell.angle_beta   90.00
_cell.angle_gamma   90.00
#
_symmetry.space_group_name_H-M   'P 1'
#
loop_
_entity.id
_entity.type
_entity.pdbx_description
1 polymer ?
#
loop_
_entity_poly.entity_id
_entity_poly.type
_entity_poly.pdbx_seq_one_letter_code
_entity_poly.pdbx_strand_id
1 'polypeptide(L)'
;MTTETHEIVLNSLGDLARVRDRFAVDDRVPDAMALVPMAGDGDPASIAALAASARRALDELEGLAARDRDRRDEAVRGLDRWRQLQAEADRVSGIAGEMRRASERARALAEGAFEPAARTQAHSVADHTARLGTQADAHATALRREAERLGACHDIRQLLDEEHSKEQEMEMREMLALVGEHLDSGRYEEARQLLTSLEQSISSTPDLHRTFETLRKRAEAVKVEVAEQALREGRRLHRREPVAALDLLEPLDLDGLPEELARHLYGLWLTACRRIGLLAAVHYRAAHGRGAVLIPADDGRWEVVSAIGLHRWERGRRFAPQALRGARPLA
;
A
#
# COMPACT_ATOMS: atom_id res chain seq x y z
N MET A 1 -44.28 -7.59 51.73
CA MET A 1 -44.29 -8.63 50.67
C MET A 1 -43.53 -8.07 49.49
N THR A 2 -42.34 -8.60 49.23
CA THR A 2 -41.40 -8.17 48.20
C THR A 2 -41.79 -8.78 46.85
N THR A 3 -42.07 -7.95 45.85
CA THR A 3 -42.34 -8.40 44.48
C THR A 3 -40.99 -8.67 43.80
N GLU A 4 -40.64 -9.95 43.62
CA GLU A 4 -39.43 -10.35 42.91
C GLU A 4 -39.62 -10.17 41.39
N THR A 5 -38.97 -9.17 40.81
CA THR A 5 -38.87 -9.02 39.35
C THR A 5 -37.87 -10.04 38.82
N HIS A 6 -38.35 -11.09 38.13
CA HIS A 6 -37.48 -12.07 37.47
C HIS A 6 -37.20 -11.63 36.02
N GLU A 7 -35.93 -11.40 35.71
CA GLU A 7 -35.46 -11.12 34.34
C GLU A 7 -35.34 -12.44 33.57
N ILE A 8 -36.06 -12.56 32.45
CA ILE A 8 -36.02 -13.76 31.59
C ILE A 8 -35.30 -13.37 30.30
N VAL A 9 -34.12 -13.93 30.07
CA VAL A 9 -33.36 -13.76 28.82
C VAL A 9 -33.75 -14.85 27.83
N LEU A 10 -34.28 -14.44 26.68
CA LEU A 10 -34.75 -15.34 25.61
C LEU A 10 -33.71 -15.37 24.49
N ASN A 11 -33.08 -16.52 24.27
CA ASN A 11 -31.97 -16.68 23.32
C ASN A 11 -32.39 -17.33 22.00
N SER A 12 -33.65 -17.77 21.88
CA SER A 12 -34.17 -18.38 20.66
C SER A 12 -35.67 -18.19 20.48
N LEU A 13 -36.14 -18.31 19.24
CA LEU A 13 -37.57 -18.25 18.89
C LEU A 13 -38.37 -19.41 19.54
N GLY A 14 -37.72 -20.52 19.85
CA GLY A 14 -38.34 -21.64 20.57
C GLY A 14 -38.60 -21.33 22.05
N ASP A 15 -37.73 -20.53 22.68
CA ASP A 15 -37.90 -20.09 24.07
C ASP A 15 -39.06 -19.10 24.19
N LEU A 16 -39.20 -18.21 23.20
CA LEU A 16 -40.33 -17.26 23.09
C LEU A 16 -41.69 -17.98 23.05
N ALA A 17 -41.79 -19.10 22.33
CA ALA A 17 -43.03 -19.87 22.22
C ALA A 17 -43.50 -20.47 23.56
N ARG A 18 -42.58 -20.78 24.49
CA ARG A 18 -42.89 -21.38 25.79
C ARG A 18 -43.40 -20.40 26.84
N VAL A 19 -43.07 -19.11 26.68
CA VAL A 19 -43.55 -18.03 27.56
C VAL A 19 -44.65 -17.19 26.92
N ARG A 20 -45.04 -17.49 25.68
CA ARG A 20 -46.09 -16.78 24.93
C ARG A 20 -47.39 -16.61 25.73
N ASP A 21 -47.81 -17.66 26.44
CA ASP A 21 -49.08 -17.66 27.16
C ASP A 21 -49.03 -16.86 28.49
N ARG A 22 -47.85 -16.37 28.90
CA ARG A 22 -47.68 -15.43 30.03
C ARG A 22 -47.90 -13.97 29.65
N PHE A 23 -47.88 -13.65 28.36
CA PHE A 23 -48.22 -12.33 27.86
C PHE A 23 -49.66 -12.37 27.37
N ALA A 24 -50.61 -11.98 28.22
CA ALA A 24 -52.01 -11.91 27.84
C ALA A 24 -52.17 -10.97 26.63
N VAL A 25 -52.56 -11.54 25.49
CA VAL A 25 -52.83 -10.80 24.26
C VAL A 25 -54.26 -10.26 24.34
N ASP A 26 -54.49 -9.29 25.21
CA ASP A 26 -55.77 -8.56 25.21
C ASP A 26 -55.64 -7.07 24.91
N ASP A 27 -54.43 -6.51 25.00
CA ASP A 27 -54.16 -5.17 24.50
C ASP A 27 -53.35 -5.26 23.22
N ARG A 28 -53.99 -4.91 22.09
CA ARG A 28 -53.29 -4.55 20.86
C ARG A 28 -52.16 -3.59 21.24
N VAL A 29 -50.93 -3.92 20.87
CA VAL A 29 -49.79 -3.01 21.01
C VAL A 29 -50.20 -1.66 20.40
N PRO A 30 -50.14 -0.54 21.15
CA PRO A 30 -50.54 0.75 20.62
C PRO A 30 -49.78 1.05 19.32
N ASP A 31 -50.48 1.45 18.25
CA ASP A 31 -49.89 1.73 16.93
C ASP A 31 -48.71 2.72 17.00
N ALA A 32 -48.67 3.55 18.04
CA ALA A 32 -47.58 4.48 18.34
C ALA A 32 -46.21 3.81 18.59
N MET A 33 -46.14 2.51 18.88
CA MET A 33 -44.89 1.77 19.09
C MET A 33 -44.41 0.97 17.87
N ALA A 34 -45.13 1.04 16.73
CA ALA A 34 -44.72 0.35 15.51
C ALA A 34 -43.68 1.18 14.74
N LEU A 35 -42.45 0.65 14.59
CA LEU A 35 -41.36 1.24 13.79
C LEU A 35 -41.64 1.28 12.28
N VAL A 36 -42.66 0.55 11.83
CA VAL A 36 -43.16 0.55 10.46
C VAL A 36 -44.67 0.80 10.53
N PRO A 37 -45.24 1.75 9.77
CA PRO A 37 -46.68 1.96 9.75
C PRO A 37 -47.36 0.66 9.30
N MET A 38 -48.08 0.01 10.22
CA MET A 38 -48.95 -1.10 9.86
C MET A 38 -50.10 -0.50 9.05
N ALA A 39 -50.24 -0.92 7.78
CA ALA A 39 -51.37 -0.53 6.97
C ALA A 39 -52.64 -1.05 7.66
N GLY A 40 -53.40 -0.16 8.30
CA GLY A 40 -54.73 -0.46 8.82
C GLY A 40 -55.60 -1.01 7.69
N ASP A 41 -56.54 -1.89 8.06
CA ASP A 41 -57.48 -2.61 7.19
C ASP A 41 -57.69 -1.88 5.86
N GLY A 42 -57.34 -2.54 4.74
CA GLY A 42 -57.13 -2.00 3.40
C GLY A 42 -58.31 -1.23 2.76
N ASP A 43 -58.78 -0.19 3.43
CA ASP A 43 -59.73 0.80 2.96
C ASP A 43 -59.04 1.60 1.85
N PRO A 44 -59.66 1.74 0.66
CA PRO A 44 -59.14 2.56 -0.44
C PRO A 44 -58.66 3.96 -0.02
N ALA A 45 -59.27 4.58 1.01
CA ALA A 45 -58.82 5.87 1.54
C ALA A 45 -57.46 5.79 2.25
N SER A 46 -57.19 4.72 2.99
CA SER A 46 -55.90 4.45 3.67
C SER A 46 -54.79 4.20 2.66
N ILE A 47 -55.05 3.41 1.61
CA ILE A 47 -54.10 3.16 0.52
C ILE A 47 -53.82 4.45 -0.26
N ALA A 48 -54.84 5.27 -0.53
CA ALA A 48 -54.66 6.57 -1.19
C ALA A 48 -53.81 7.54 -0.36
N ALA A 49 -53.99 7.56 0.97
CA ALA A 49 -53.19 8.36 1.89
C ALA A 49 -51.72 7.90 1.93
N LEU A 50 -51.47 6.59 1.99
CA LEU A 50 -50.13 6.02 1.89
C LEU A 50 -49.46 6.36 0.55
N ALA A 51 -50.16 6.23 -0.56
CA ALA A 51 -49.65 6.59 -1.88
C ALA A 51 -49.35 8.10 -1.98
N ALA A 52 -50.18 8.96 -1.38
CA ALA A 52 -49.93 10.40 -1.32
C ALA A 52 -48.74 10.75 -0.42
N SER A 53 -48.53 10.01 0.67
CA SER A 53 -47.36 10.14 1.52
C SER A 53 -46.08 9.70 0.81
N ALA A 54 -46.11 8.56 0.11
CA ALA A 54 -45.00 8.05 -0.68
C ALA A 54 -44.61 9.01 -1.83
N ARG A 55 -45.59 9.60 -2.52
CA ARG A 55 -45.34 10.64 -3.55
C ARG A 55 -44.67 11.87 -2.95
N ARG A 56 -45.15 12.39 -1.82
CA ARG A 56 -44.51 13.52 -1.14
C ARG A 56 -43.07 13.22 -0.71
N ALA A 57 -42.83 12.02 -0.19
CA ALA A 57 -41.48 11.60 0.19
C ALA A 57 -40.55 11.47 -1.03
N LEU A 58 -41.08 11.00 -2.17
CA LEU A 58 -40.34 10.96 -3.44
C LEU A 58 -40.02 12.37 -3.93
N ASP A 59 -41.00 13.27 -3.97
CA ASP A 59 -40.81 14.66 -4.39
C ASP A 59 -39.78 15.37 -3.50
N GLU A 60 -39.80 15.11 -2.19
CA GLU A 60 -38.81 15.64 -1.25
C GLU A 60 -37.40 15.07 -1.52
N LEU A 61 -37.28 13.75 -1.77
CA LEU A 61 -36.03 13.11 -2.12
C LEU A 61 -35.46 13.64 -3.45
N GLU A 62 -36.30 13.82 -4.46
CA GLU A 62 -35.93 14.41 -5.75
C GLU A 62 -35.43 15.85 -5.58
N GLY A 63 -36.12 16.63 -4.73
CA GLY A 63 -35.70 17.97 -4.36
C GLY A 63 -34.35 18.01 -3.64
N LEU A 64 -34.08 17.06 -2.74
CA LEU A 64 -32.79 16.92 -2.07
C LEU A 64 -31.68 16.52 -3.06
N ALA A 65 -31.94 15.56 -3.94
CA ALA A 65 -30.99 15.11 -4.96
C ALA A 65 -30.68 16.20 -6.00
N ALA A 66 -31.63 17.07 -6.33
CA ALA A 66 -31.38 18.23 -7.18
C ALA A 66 -30.43 19.24 -6.50
N ARG A 67 -30.71 19.60 -5.23
CA ARG A 67 -29.84 20.51 -4.46
C ARG A 67 -28.44 19.96 -4.24
N ASP A 68 -28.32 18.65 -4.04
CA ASP A 68 -27.01 17.98 -3.90
C ASP A 68 -26.20 18.05 -5.20
N ARG A 69 -26.84 17.79 -6.35
CA ARG A 69 -26.20 17.98 -7.66
C ARG A 69 -25.76 19.42 -7.90
N ASP A 70 -26.60 20.40 -7.60
CA ASP A 70 -26.25 21.81 -7.74
C ASP A 70 -25.04 22.19 -6.87
N ARG A 71 -24.97 21.69 -5.63
CA ARG A 71 -23.81 21.88 -4.74
C ARG A 71 -22.57 21.19 -5.29
N ARG A 72 -22.68 19.97 -5.79
CA ARG A 72 -21.54 19.26 -6.39
C ARG A 72 -21.01 20.02 -7.61
N ASP A 73 -21.88 20.54 -8.46
CA ASP A 73 -21.49 21.36 -9.62
C ASP A 73 -20.79 22.66 -9.19
N GLU A 74 -21.25 23.30 -8.11
CA GLU A 74 -20.57 24.46 -7.53
C GLU A 74 -19.19 24.11 -6.95
N ALA A 75 -19.08 23.00 -6.23
CA ALA A 75 -17.82 22.50 -5.69
C ALA A 75 -16.82 22.16 -6.81
N VAL A 76 -17.27 21.55 -7.91
CA VAL A 76 -16.43 21.29 -9.09
C VAL A 76 -15.91 22.58 -9.71
N ARG A 77 -16.76 23.60 -9.90
CA ARG A 77 -16.30 24.93 -10.37
C ARG A 77 -15.32 25.56 -9.40
N GLY A 78 -15.55 25.39 -8.09
CA GLY A 78 -14.65 25.84 -7.04
C GLY A 78 -13.28 25.16 -7.08
N LEU A 79 -13.26 23.85 -7.34
CA LEU A 79 -12.05 23.05 -7.52
C LEU A 79 -11.26 23.50 -8.76
N ASP A 80 -11.92 23.78 -9.88
CA ASP A 80 -11.25 24.31 -11.08
C ASP A 80 -10.62 25.69 -10.82
N ARG A 81 -11.34 26.56 -10.09
CA ARG A 81 -10.78 27.86 -9.66
C ARG A 81 -9.60 27.68 -8.71
N TRP A 82 -9.66 26.73 -7.78
CA TRP A 82 -8.56 26.39 -6.89
C TRP A 82 -7.31 25.99 -7.68
N ARG A 83 -7.44 25.09 -8.67
CA ARG A 83 -6.34 24.66 -9.55
C ARG A 83 -5.74 25.83 -10.33
N GLN A 84 -6.58 26.72 -10.86
CA GLN A 84 -6.14 27.92 -11.58
C GLN A 84 -5.31 28.84 -10.69
N LEU A 85 -5.75 29.10 -9.45
CA LEU A 85 -5.03 29.93 -8.49
C LEU A 85 -3.68 29.32 -8.09
N GLN A 86 -3.60 28.01 -7.91
CA GLN A 86 -2.33 27.32 -7.65
C GLN A 86 -1.36 27.48 -8.83
N ALA A 87 -1.82 27.19 -10.04
CA ALA A 87 -1.01 27.33 -11.25
C ALA A 87 -0.54 28.77 -11.48
N GLU A 88 -1.40 29.76 -11.20
CA GLU A 88 -1.03 31.17 -11.29
C GLU A 88 -0.01 31.58 -10.22
N ALA A 89 -0.20 31.14 -8.97
CA ALA A 89 0.74 31.40 -7.90
C ALA A 89 2.14 30.85 -8.21
N ASP A 90 2.22 29.65 -8.78
CA ASP A 90 3.50 29.03 -9.15
C ASP A 90 4.17 29.76 -10.32
N ARG A 91 3.40 30.18 -11.34
CA ARG A 91 3.92 31.03 -12.42
C ARG A 91 4.50 32.34 -11.89
N VAL A 92 3.77 33.04 -11.02
CA VAL A 92 4.21 34.32 -10.44
C VAL A 92 5.43 34.10 -9.53
N SER A 93 5.48 33.01 -8.78
CA SER A 93 6.64 32.63 -7.96
C SER A 93 7.88 32.38 -8.81
N GLY A 94 7.72 31.75 -9.98
CA GLY A 94 8.79 31.58 -10.98
C GLY A 94 9.34 32.93 -11.45
N ILE A 95 8.47 33.87 -11.82
CA ILE A 95 8.84 35.24 -12.22
C ILE A 95 9.59 35.95 -11.08
N ALA A 96 9.12 35.84 -9.84
CA ALA A 96 9.79 36.44 -8.69
C ALA A 96 11.22 35.87 -8.52
N GLY A 97 11.41 34.56 -8.72
CA GLY A 97 12.72 33.91 -8.72
C GLY A 97 13.65 34.39 -9.85
N GLU A 98 13.12 34.66 -11.04
CA GLU A 98 13.87 35.28 -12.13
C GLU A 98 14.29 36.73 -11.81
N MET A 99 13.38 37.52 -11.23
CA MET A 99 13.66 38.89 -10.82
C MET A 99 14.73 38.96 -9.72
N ARG A 100 14.71 38.05 -8.74
CA ARG A 100 15.78 37.93 -7.73
C ARG A 100 17.13 37.62 -8.36
N ARG A 101 17.19 36.64 -9.26
CA ARG A 101 18.43 36.29 -9.99
C ARG A 101 18.93 37.43 -10.88
N ALA A 102 18.02 38.20 -11.49
CA ALA A 102 18.38 39.39 -12.26
C ALA A 102 18.97 40.49 -11.35
N SER A 103 18.36 40.72 -10.18
CA SER A 103 18.86 41.66 -9.18
C SER A 103 20.25 41.29 -8.67
N GLU A 104 20.48 40.01 -8.35
CA GLU A 104 21.78 39.51 -7.86
C GLU A 104 22.88 39.69 -8.92
N ARG A 105 22.59 39.35 -10.19
CA ARG A 105 23.53 39.55 -11.30
C ARG A 105 23.83 41.03 -11.54
N ALA A 106 22.80 41.88 -11.49
CA ALA A 106 22.97 43.32 -11.65
C ALA A 106 23.82 43.89 -10.50
N ARG A 107 23.63 43.43 -9.26
CA ARG A 107 24.44 43.83 -8.11
C ARG A 107 25.90 43.40 -8.25
N ALA A 108 26.16 42.15 -8.66
CA ALA A 108 27.52 41.67 -8.90
C ALA A 108 28.23 42.48 -10.00
N LEU A 109 27.51 42.84 -11.08
CA LEU A 109 28.04 43.74 -12.11
C LEU A 109 28.33 45.13 -11.54
N ALA A 110 27.45 45.67 -10.70
CA ALA A 110 27.64 46.96 -10.04
C ALA A 110 28.88 47.00 -9.15
N GLU A 111 29.22 45.89 -8.50
CA GLU A 111 30.40 45.73 -7.64
C GLU A 111 31.69 45.53 -8.47
N GLY A 112 31.61 44.84 -9.61
CA GLY A 112 32.77 44.49 -10.45
C GLY A 112 33.05 45.42 -11.65
N ALA A 113 32.14 46.32 -12.02
CA ALA A 113 32.30 47.15 -13.20
C ALA A 113 33.34 48.27 -13.02
N PHE A 114 34.25 48.38 -13.99
CA PHE A 114 35.28 49.42 -14.03
C PHE A 114 34.72 50.80 -14.41
N GLU A 115 33.70 50.84 -15.26
CA GLU A 115 33.09 52.08 -15.74
C GLU A 115 32.07 52.64 -14.72
N PRO A 116 32.18 53.91 -14.28
CA PRO A 116 31.25 54.50 -13.32
C PRO A 116 29.78 54.51 -13.79
N ALA A 117 29.53 54.77 -15.07
CA ALA A 117 28.19 54.78 -15.64
C ALA A 117 27.54 53.38 -15.58
N ALA A 118 28.31 52.34 -15.93
CA ALA A 118 27.87 50.95 -15.84
C ALA A 118 27.54 50.54 -14.39
N ARG A 119 28.33 51.00 -13.41
CA ARG A 119 28.02 50.78 -11.98
C ARG A 119 26.69 51.40 -11.58
N THR A 120 26.46 52.67 -11.90
CA THR A 120 25.21 53.37 -11.53
C THR A 120 24.00 52.72 -12.19
N GLN A 121 24.10 52.35 -13.48
CA GLN A 121 23.02 51.68 -14.19
C GLN A 121 22.74 50.28 -13.61
N ALA A 122 23.78 49.51 -13.28
CA ALA A 122 23.63 48.19 -12.69
C ALA A 122 22.98 48.24 -11.29
N HIS A 123 23.31 49.23 -10.45
CA HIS A 123 22.61 49.47 -9.18
C HIS A 123 21.13 49.79 -9.40
N SER A 124 20.81 50.65 -10.36
CA SER A 124 19.41 51.01 -10.67
C SER A 124 18.59 49.81 -11.14
N VAL A 125 19.18 48.95 -11.99
CA VAL A 125 18.56 47.70 -12.44
C VAL A 125 18.39 46.72 -11.28
N ALA A 126 19.39 46.59 -10.41
CA ALA A 126 19.30 45.73 -9.23
C ALA A 126 18.14 46.17 -8.31
N ASP A 127 18.06 47.45 -7.97
CA ASP A 127 17.00 47.97 -7.10
C ASP A 127 15.60 47.83 -7.73
N HIS A 128 15.48 48.07 -9.04
CA HIS A 128 14.21 47.95 -9.74
C HIS A 128 13.73 46.49 -9.81
N THR A 129 14.61 45.57 -10.21
CA THR A 129 14.28 44.14 -10.29
C THR A 129 14.02 43.53 -8.92
N ALA A 130 14.73 43.96 -7.86
CA ALA A 130 14.43 43.58 -6.49
C ALA A 130 13.01 43.98 -6.07
N ARG A 131 12.59 45.23 -6.33
CA ARG A 131 11.23 45.71 -6.03
C ARG A 131 10.15 44.91 -6.77
N LEU A 132 10.35 44.64 -8.07
CA LEU A 132 9.43 43.82 -8.85
C LEU A 132 9.35 42.38 -8.32
N GLY A 133 10.49 41.79 -7.94
CA GLY A 133 10.55 40.48 -7.30
C GLY A 133 9.73 40.43 -6.01
N THR A 134 9.89 41.42 -5.12
CA THR A 134 9.10 41.53 -3.88
C THR A 134 7.60 41.67 -4.15
N GLN A 135 7.21 42.47 -5.14
CA GLN A 135 5.79 42.60 -5.52
C GLN A 135 5.22 41.29 -6.06
N ALA A 136 5.97 40.58 -6.91
CA ALA A 136 5.57 39.28 -7.42
C ALA A 136 5.43 38.23 -6.30
N ASP A 137 6.39 38.17 -5.36
CA ASP A 137 6.30 37.28 -4.19
C ASP A 137 5.06 37.57 -3.33
N ALA A 138 4.76 38.85 -3.09
CA ALA A 138 3.57 39.25 -2.33
C ALA A 138 2.29 38.84 -3.05
N HIS A 139 2.24 38.97 -4.38
CA HIS A 139 1.10 38.55 -5.19
C HIS A 139 0.93 37.02 -5.20
N ALA A 140 2.01 36.26 -5.41
CA ALA A 140 1.98 34.79 -5.33
C ALA A 140 1.50 34.32 -3.94
N THR A 141 1.93 34.99 -2.87
CA THR A 141 1.47 34.69 -1.51
C THR A 141 -0.03 34.95 -1.34
N ALA A 142 -0.56 36.03 -1.92
CA ALA A 142 -1.99 36.32 -1.88
C ALA A 142 -2.82 35.27 -2.63
N LEU A 143 -2.35 34.85 -3.81
CA LEU A 143 -2.98 33.78 -4.60
C LEU A 143 -2.99 32.45 -3.85
N ARG A 144 -1.88 32.05 -3.22
CA ARG A 144 -1.81 30.84 -2.40
C ARG A 144 -2.78 30.88 -1.23
N ARG A 145 -2.89 32.01 -0.52
CA ARG A 145 -3.87 32.17 0.56
C ARG A 145 -5.32 32.10 0.08
N GLU A 146 -5.61 32.54 -1.14
CA GLU A 146 -6.94 32.35 -1.74
C GLU A 146 -7.19 30.88 -2.09
N ALA A 147 -6.21 30.20 -2.70
CA ALA A 147 -6.28 28.77 -2.95
C ALA A 147 -6.45 27.96 -1.65
N GLU A 148 -5.69 28.25 -0.61
CA GLU A 148 -5.83 27.60 0.71
C GLU A 148 -7.24 27.76 1.29
N ARG A 149 -7.83 28.96 1.18
CA ARG A 149 -9.20 29.20 1.63
C ARG A 149 -10.23 28.38 0.86
N LEU A 150 -10.08 28.27 -0.47
CA LEU A 150 -10.95 27.42 -1.28
C LEU A 150 -10.74 25.93 -0.99
N GLY A 151 -9.48 25.48 -0.83
CA GLY A 151 -9.16 24.10 -0.50
C GLY A 151 -9.65 23.67 0.90
N ALA A 152 -9.86 24.63 1.81
CA ALA A 152 -10.43 24.38 3.13
C ALA A 152 -11.97 24.24 3.13
N CYS A 153 -12.66 24.63 2.05
CA CYS A 153 -14.09 24.40 1.91
C CYS A 153 -14.37 22.89 1.89
N HIS A 154 -15.35 22.44 2.68
CA HIS A 154 -15.63 21.03 2.89
C HIS A 154 -15.85 20.26 1.58
N ASP A 155 -16.68 20.81 0.69
CA ASP A 155 -17.08 20.15 -0.55
C ASP A 155 -15.89 20.00 -1.53
N ILE A 156 -15.02 21.02 -1.60
CA ILE A 156 -13.80 20.97 -2.43
C ILE A 156 -12.81 19.97 -1.84
N ARG A 157 -12.62 19.97 -0.52
CA ARG A 157 -11.77 18.98 0.16
C ARG A 157 -12.26 17.56 -0.07
N GLN A 158 -13.57 17.33 0.02
CA GLN A 158 -14.16 16.03 -0.26
C GLN A 158 -13.86 15.57 -1.70
N LEU A 159 -13.99 16.47 -2.70
CA LEU A 159 -13.64 16.14 -4.08
C LEU A 159 -12.14 15.83 -4.26
N LEU A 160 -11.25 16.56 -3.59
CA LEU A 160 -9.81 16.28 -3.60
C LEU A 160 -9.49 14.92 -2.95
N ASP A 161 -10.14 14.59 -1.84
CA ASP A 161 -9.98 13.30 -1.17
C ASP A 161 -10.53 12.16 -2.05
N GLU A 162 -11.65 12.36 -2.75
CA GLU A 162 -12.20 11.43 -3.75
C GLU A 162 -11.23 11.20 -4.92
N GLU A 163 -10.60 12.26 -5.45
CA GLU A 163 -9.60 12.17 -6.51
C GLU A 163 -8.37 11.40 -6.03
N HIS A 164 -7.84 11.75 -4.86
CA HIS A 164 -6.68 11.08 -4.27
C HIS A 164 -6.96 9.60 -4.00
N SER A 165 -8.14 9.26 -3.47
CA SER A 165 -8.53 7.87 -3.25
C SER A 165 -8.62 7.07 -4.55
N LYS A 166 -9.10 7.69 -5.64
CA LYS A 166 -9.16 7.04 -6.96
C LYS A 166 -7.79 6.83 -7.57
N GLU A 167 -6.89 7.80 -7.43
CA GLU A 167 -5.50 7.69 -7.85
C GLU A 167 -4.79 6.55 -7.11
N GLN A 168 -4.91 6.50 -5.78
CA GLN A 168 -4.36 5.40 -4.97
C GLN A 168 -4.93 4.04 -5.37
N GLU A 169 -6.24 3.96 -5.63
CA GLU A 169 -6.86 2.70 -6.07
C GLU A 169 -6.31 2.27 -7.44
N MET A 170 -6.12 3.20 -8.37
CA MET A 170 -5.56 2.93 -9.69
C MET A 170 -4.10 2.48 -9.60
N GLU A 171 -3.25 3.17 -8.84
CA GLU A 171 -1.87 2.76 -8.57
C GLU A 171 -1.83 1.35 -7.96
N MET A 172 -2.75 1.05 -7.05
CA MET A 172 -2.84 -0.27 -6.44
C MET A 172 -3.28 -1.36 -7.43
N ARG A 173 -4.21 -1.05 -8.34
CA ARG A 173 -4.57 -1.94 -9.46
C ARG A 173 -3.39 -2.21 -10.39
N GLU A 174 -2.63 -1.17 -10.74
CA GLU A 174 -1.42 -1.29 -11.57
C GLU A 174 -0.36 -2.16 -10.90
N MET A 175 -0.12 -1.97 -9.60
CA MET A 175 0.80 -2.82 -8.84
C MET A 175 0.35 -4.28 -8.79
N LEU A 176 -0.95 -4.54 -8.59
CA LEU A 176 -1.50 -5.90 -8.61
C LEU A 176 -1.40 -6.54 -10.02
N ALA A 177 -1.57 -5.76 -11.08
CA ALA A 177 -1.35 -6.23 -12.44
C ALA A 177 0.12 -6.61 -12.68
N LEU A 178 1.06 -5.76 -12.23
CA LEU A 178 2.50 -6.03 -12.31
C LEU A 178 2.90 -7.29 -11.52
N VAL A 179 2.31 -7.52 -10.34
CA VAL A 179 2.46 -8.79 -9.59
C VAL A 179 2.03 -9.97 -10.47
N GLY A 180 0.89 -9.87 -11.14
CA GLY A 180 0.42 -10.88 -12.09
C GLY A 180 1.46 -11.21 -13.17
N GLU A 181 2.04 -10.19 -13.80
CA GLU A 181 3.07 -10.35 -14.83
C GLU A 181 4.36 -10.99 -14.31
N HIS A 182 4.80 -10.63 -13.10
CA HIS A 182 5.93 -11.28 -12.45
C HIS A 182 5.65 -12.77 -12.20
N LEU A 183 4.46 -13.11 -11.72
CA LEU A 183 4.05 -14.50 -11.52
C LEU A 183 3.96 -15.29 -12.83
N ASP A 184 3.42 -14.69 -13.90
CA ASP A 184 3.38 -15.31 -15.24
C ASP A 184 4.79 -15.62 -15.77
N SER A 185 5.78 -14.82 -15.38
CA SER A 185 7.18 -14.98 -15.77
C SER A 185 8.00 -15.86 -14.80
N GLY A 186 7.39 -16.43 -13.77
CA GLY A 186 8.09 -17.21 -12.73
C GLY A 186 9.00 -16.38 -11.81
N ARG A 187 8.88 -15.05 -11.83
CA ARG A 187 9.64 -14.09 -11.00
C ARG A 187 9.00 -13.94 -9.63
N TYR A 188 9.10 -15.01 -8.82
CA TYR A 188 8.44 -15.10 -7.53
C TYR A 188 8.90 -14.04 -6.52
N GLU A 189 10.21 -13.76 -6.40
CA GLU A 189 10.71 -12.83 -5.38
C GLU A 189 10.26 -11.39 -5.65
N GLU A 190 10.24 -10.96 -6.90
CA GLU A 190 9.73 -9.65 -7.31
C GLU A 190 8.22 -9.53 -7.02
N ALA A 191 7.44 -10.55 -7.38
CA ALA A 191 6.02 -10.61 -7.05
C ALA A 191 5.78 -10.56 -5.52
N ARG A 192 6.58 -11.29 -4.75
CA ARG A 192 6.47 -11.33 -3.28
C ARG A 192 6.78 -9.98 -2.65
N GLN A 193 7.83 -9.29 -3.09
CA GLN A 193 8.19 -7.97 -2.58
C GLN A 193 7.06 -6.96 -2.79
N LEU A 194 6.46 -6.95 -3.98
CA LEU A 194 5.32 -6.09 -4.29
C LEU A 194 4.10 -6.45 -3.41
N LEU A 195 3.77 -7.74 -3.26
CA LEU A 195 2.68 -8.17 -2.39
C LEU A 195 2.91 -7.77 -0.93
N THR A 196 4.14 -7.87 -0.40
CA THR A 196 4.46 -7.42 0.96
C THR A 196 4.29 -5.90 1.11
N SER A 197 4.69 -5.11 0.10
CA SER A 197 4.45 -3.65 0.15
C SER A 197 2.97 -3.27 0.15
N LEU A 198 2.12 -4.09 -0.48
CA LEU A 198 0.68 -3.86 -0.58
C LEU A 198 -0.11 -4.31 0.67
N GLU A 199 0.45 -5.14 1.53
CA GLU A 199 -0.27 -5.76 2.65
C GLU A 199 -0.86 -4.72 3.62
N GLN A 200 -0.16 -3.61 3.84
CA GLN A 200 -0.63 -2.54 4.72
C GLN A 200 -1.67 -1.63 4.04
N SER A 201 -1.53 -1.37 2.74
CA SER A 201 -2.41 -0.47 2.00
C SER A 201 -3.69 -1.15 1.51
N ILE A 202 -3.69 -2.46 1.25
CA ILE A 202 -4.84 -3.16 0.68
C ILE A 202 -6.06 -3.17 1.60
N SER A 203 -5.85 -3.03 2.92
CA SER A 203 -6.92 -3.02 3.92
C SER A 203 -7.86 -1.81 3.78
N SER A 204 -7.42 -0.72 3.14
CA SER A 204 -8.25 0.45 2.87
C SER A 204 -9.16 0.29 1.64
N THR A 205 -8.95 -0.74 0.81
CA THR A 205 -9.67 -0.95 -0.45
C THR A 205 -10.25 -2.36 -0.53
N PRO A 206 -11.47 -2.59 0.01
CA PRO A 206 -12.10 -3.91 0.08
C PRO A 206 -12.25 -4.59 -1.29
N ASP A 207 -12.50 -3.81 -2.34
CA ASP A 207 -12.75 -4.32 -3.69
C ASP A 207 -11.51 -5.00 -4.30
N LEU A 208 -10.30 -4.54 -3.93
CA LEU A 208 -9.03 -5.10 -4.41
C LEU A 208 -8.51 -6.23 -3.54
N HIS A 209 -8.99 -6.36 -2.30
CA HIS A 209 -8.54 -7.37 -1.35
C HIS A 209 -8.70 -8.80 -1.91
N ARG A 210 -9.79 -9.07 -2.63
CA ARG A 210 -10.01 -10.39 -3.26
C ARG A 210 -8.94 -10.72 -4.31
N THR A 211 -8.56 -9.74 -5.13
CA THR A 211 -7.52 -9.90 -6.16
C THR A 211 -6.17 -10.12 -5.50
N PHE A 212 -5.86 -9.33 -4.46
CA PHE A 212 -4.66 -9.50 -3.66
C PHE A 212 -4.53 -10.91 -3.08
N GLU A 213 -5.58 -11.43 -2.41
CA GLU A 213 -5.55 -12.78 -1.84
C GLU A 213 -5.42 -13.88 -2.91
N THR A 214 -5.99 -13.66 -4.10
CA THR A 214 -5.86 -14.58 -5.23
C THR A 214 -4.41 -14.62 -5.73
N LEU A 215 -3.77 -13.45 -5.89
CA LEU A 215 -2.37 -13.34 -6.29
C LEU A 215 -1.42 -13.88 -5.22
N ARG A 216 -1.72 -13.67 -3.94
CA ARG A 216 -0.94 -14.22 -2.82
C ARG A 216 -0.93 -15.75 -2.86
N LYS A 217 -2.10 -16.38 -3.01
CA LYS A 217 -2.20 -17.85 -3.16
C LYS A 217 -1.49 -18.35 -4.41
N ARG A 218 -1.60 -17.61 -5.52
CA ARG A 218 -0.90 -17.93 -6.76
C ARG A 218 0.62 -17.83 -6.60
N ALA A 219 1.12 -16.84 -5.88
CA ALA A 219 2.55 -16.68 -5.62
C ALA A 219 3.14 -17.88 -4.88
N GLU A 220 2.43 -18.43 -3.90
CA GLU A 220 2.84 -19.68 -3.22
C GLU A 220 2.91 -20.87 -4.18
N ALA A 221 1.94 -21.01 -5.09
CA ALA A 221 1.98 -22.06 -6.10
C ALA A 221 3.19 -21.91 -7.05
N VAL A 222 3.44 -20.68 -7.54
CA VAL A 222 4.60 -20.38 -8.40
C VAL A 222 5.92 -20.64 -7.67
N LYS A 223 6.01 -20.32 -6.37
CA LYS A 223 7.18 -20.65 -5.54
C LYS A 223 7.51 -22.14 -5.60
N VAL A 224 6.50 -22.98 -5.41
CA VAL A 224 6.63 -24.44 -5.45
C VAL A 224 7.06 -24.90 -6.84
N GLU A 225 6.43 -24.38 -7.90
CA GLU A 225 6.77 -24.73 -9.29
C GLU A 225 8.22 -24.38 -9.65
N VAL A 226 8.68 -23.17 -9.30
CA VAL A 226 10.06 -22.71 -9.49
C VAL A 226 11.03 -23.62 -8.73
N ALA A 227 10.72 -23.95 -7.48
CA ALA A 227 11.52 -24.84 -6.65
C ALA A 227 11.59 -26.28 -7.22
N GLU A 228 10.48 -26.82 -7.73
CA GLU A 228 10.45 -28.13 -8.39
C GLU A 228 11.22 -28.14 -9.71
N GLN A 229 11.14 -27.07 -10.50
CA GLN A 229 11.93 -26.91 -11.71
C GLN A 229 13.43 -26.84 -11.38
N ALA A 230 13.82 -26.06 -10.38
CA ALA A 230 15.20 -25.98 -9.93
C ALA A 230 15.70 -27.33 -9.39
N LEU A 231 14.88 -28.09 -8.68
CA LEU A 231 15.22 -29.46 -8.25
C LEU A 231 15.45 -30.38 -9.45
N ARG A 232 14.58 -30.34 -10.46
CA ARG A 232 14.71 -31.16 -11.68
C ARG A 232 15.99 -30.82 -12.44
N GLU A 233 16.27 -29.55 -12.64
CA GLU A 233 17.44 -29.10 -13.39
C GLU A 233 18.74 -29.28 -12.60
N GLY A 234 18.74 -28.98 -11.30
CA GLY A 234 19.88 -29.26 -10.42
C GLY A 234 20.23 -30.75 -10.38
N ARG A 235 19.23 -31.65 -10.42
CA ARG A 235 19.47 -33.11 -10.53
C ARG A 235 20.18 -33.49 -11.84
N ARG A 236 19.99 -32.75 -12.93
CA ARG A 236 20.73 -32.98 -14.18
C ARG A 236 22.16 -32.45 -14.09
N LEU A 237 22.31 -31.22 -13.58
CA LEU A 237 23.59 -30.52 -13.51
C LEU A 237 24.55 -31.12 -12.49
N HIS A 238 24.09 -31.50 -11.28
CA HIS A 238 24.99 -31.83 -10.16
C HIS A 238 26.01 -32.94 -10.45
N ARG A 239 25.75 -33.82 -11.43
CA ARG A 239 26.68 -34.91 -11.78
C ARG A 239 27.88 -34.44 -12.59
N ARG A 240 27.69 -33.44 -13.47
CA ARG A 240 28.70 -32.97 -14.42
C ARG A 240 29.22 -31.58 -14.06
N GLU A 241 28.34 -30.73 -13.57
CA GLU A 241 28.56 -29.32 -13.29
C GLU A 241 28.02 -28.99 -11.89
N PRO A 242 28.69 -29.46 -10.81
CA PRO A 242 28.20 -29.26 -9.45
C PRO A 242 28.15 -27.78 -9.04
N VAL A 243 29.03 -26.94 -9.58
CA VAL A 243 29.01 -25.49 -9.32
C VAL A 243 27.77 -24.82 -9.92
N ALA A 244 27.44 -25.12 -11.18
CA ALA A 244 26.22 -24.60 -11.82
C ALA A 244 24.95 -25.07 -11.09
N ALA A 245 24.95 -26.29 -10.55
CA ALA A 245 23.87 -26.76 -9.69
C ALA A 245 23.77 -25.95 -8.38
N LEU A 246 24.88 -25.53 -7.78
CA LEU A 246 24.85 -24.66 -6.62
C LEU A 246 24.35 -23.25 -6.96
N ASP A 247 24.81 -22.67 -8.06
CA ASP A 247 24.35 -21.34 -8.52
C ASP A 247 22.84 -21.29 -8.76
N LEU A 248 22.24 -22.41 -9.18
CA LEU A 248 20.79 -22.56 -9.33
C LEU A 248 20.05 -22.70 -7.99
N LEU A 249 20.65 -23.38 -7.00
CA LEU A 249 19.98 -23.77 -5.75
C LEU A 249 20.14 -22.74 -4.62
N GLU A 250 21.28 -22.06 -4.55
CA GLU A 250 21.58 -21.07 -3.49
C GLU A 250 20.58 -19.91 -3.41
N PRO A 251 20.08 -19.35 -4.54
CA PRO A 251 19.12 -18.24 -4.48
C PRO A 251 17.74 -18.63 -3.95
N LEU A 252 17.43 -19.93 -3.86
CA LEU A 252 16.09 -20.38 -3.48
C LEU A 252 15.81 -20.13 -2.00
N ASP A 253 14.71 -19.45 -1.72
CA ASP A 253 14.12 -19.42 -0.39
C ASP A 253 13.33 -20.72 -0.12
N LEU A 254 13.82 -21.50 0.84
CA LEU A 254 13.21 -22.77 1.22
C LEU A 254 12.11 -22.63 2.26
N ASP A 255 11.91 -21.44 2.83
CA ASP A 255 10.87 -21.21 3.83
C ASP A 255 9.47 -21.35 3.21
N GLY A 256 8.51 -21.93 3.92
CA GLY A 256 7.13 -22.08 3.42
C GLY A 256 6.95 -23.10 2.27
N LEU A 257 8.03 -23.68 1.74
CA LEU A 257 7.91 -24.80 0.80
C LEU A 257 7.41 -26.06 1.51
N PRO A 258 6.75 -26.99 0.78
CA PRO A 258 6.44 -28.33 1.30
C PRO A 258 7.70 -29.01 1.86
N GLU A 259 7.60 -29.58 3.06
CA GLU A 259 8.76 -30.11 3.80
C GLU A 259 9.57 -31.12 2.97
N GLU A 260 8.90 -31.98 2.21
CA GLU A 260 9.57 -32.94 1.33
C GLU A 260 10.38 -32.27 0.23
N LEU A 261 9.84 -31.21 -0.38
CA LEU A 261 10.53 -30.47 -1.45
C LEU A 261 11.75 -29.74 -0.89
N ALA A 262 11.60 -29.03 0.24
CA ALA A 262 12.69 -28.36 0.92
C ALA A 262 13.81 -29.35 1.32
N ARG A 263 13.44 -30.53 1.84
CA ARG A 263 14.38 -31.61 2.16
C ARG A 263 15.13 -32.11 0.93
N HIS A 264 14.46 -32.30 -0.20
CA HIS A 264 15.10 -32.75 -1.44
C HIS A 264 16.06 -31.70 -2.03
N LEU A 265 15.67 -30.43 -2.05
CA LEU A 265 16.51 -29.32 -2.50
C LEU A 265 17.75 -29.16 -1.63
N TYR A 266 17.56 -29.14 -0.31
CA TYR A 266 18.66 -29.06 0.64
C TYR A 266 19.62 -30.25 0.52
N GLY A 267 19.10 -31.47 0.36
CA GLY A 267 19.91 -32.67 0.15
C GLY A 267 20.71 -32.64 -1.15
N LEU A 268 20.10 -32.16 -2.25
CA LEU A 268 20.78 -31.99 -3.53
C LEU A 268 21.90 -30.93 -3.43
N TRP A 269 21.62 -29.79 -2.81
CA TRP A 269 22.60 -28.74 -2.54
C TRP A 269 23.81 -29.30 -1.77
N LEU A 270 23.57 -30.02 -0.67
CA LEU A 270 24.64 -30.61 0.14
C LEU A 270 25.46 -31.65 -0.66
N THR A 271 24.78 -32.43 -1.51
CA THR A 271 25.44 -33.42 -2.39
C THR A 271 26.32 -32.74 -3.44
N ALA A 272 25.85 -31.63 -4.02
CA ALA A 272 26.64 -30.82 -4.94
C ALA A 272 27.87 -30.21 -4.25
N CYS A 273 27.71 -29.65 -3.03
CA CYS A 273 28.83 -29.14 -2.22
C CYS A 273 29.91 -30.20 -1.97
N ARG A 274 29.50 -31.43 -1.58
CA ARG A 274 30.44 -32.55 -1.37
C ARG A 274 31.23 -32.90 -2.63
N ARG A 275 30.58 -32.82 -3.79
CA ARG A 275 31.18 -33.22 -5.06
C ARG A 275 32.22 -32.25 -5.60
N ILE A 276 32.20 -31.00 -5.14
CA ILE A 276 33.22 -29.99 -5.50
C ILE A 276 34.58 -30.33 -4.87
N GLY A 277 34.63 -31.18 -3.83
CA GLY A 277 35.89 -31.66 -3.25
C GLY A 277 36.62 -30.60 -2.42
N LEU A 278 35.89 -29.75 -1.73
CA LEU A 278 36.44 -28.68 -0.89
C LEU A 278 37.25 -29.27 0.29
N LEU A 279 38.53 -28.92 0.38
CA LEU A 279 39.43 -29.37 1.44
C LEU A 279 39.07 -28.74 2.78
N ALA A 280 39.09 -29.55 3.85
CA ALA A 280 38.77 -29.13 5.21
C ALA A 280 37.42 -28.41 5.37
N ALA A 281 36.49 -28.62 4.44
CA ALA A 281 35.19 -27.98 4.47
C ALA A 281 34.32 -28.47 5.63
N VAL A 282 33.59 -27.54 6.23
CA VAL A 282 32.61 -27.81 7.27
C VAL A 282 31.21 -27.44 6.80
N HIS A 283 30.25 -28.26 7.19
CA HIS A 283 28.84 -28.00 7.05
C HIS A 283 28.28 -27.44 8.35
N TYR A 284 27.74 -26.22 8.29
CA TYR A 284 26.99 -25.59 9.36
C TYR A 284 25.49 -25.70 9.06
N ARG A 285 24.72 -26.22 10.01
CA ARG A 285 23.27 -26.32 9.93
C ARG A 285 22.65 -25.40 10.99
N ALA A 286 21.91 -24.39 10.55
CA ALA A 286 21.23 -23.46 11.45
C ALA A 286 19.82 -23.97 11.82
N ALA A 287 19.09 -24.49 10.84
CA ALA A 287 17.72 -25.00 11.00
C ALA A 287 17.40 -26.07 9.94
N HIS A 288 16.14 -26.52 9.89
CA HIS A 288 15.65 -27.33 8.77
C HIS A 288 15.71 -26.50 7.49
N GLY A 289 16.26 -27.05 6.39
CA GLY A 289 16.37 -26.34 5.11
C GLY A 289 17.34 -25.15 5.11
N ARG A 290 18.11 -24.91 6.17
CA ARG A 290 19.01 -23.74 6.26
C ARG A 290 20.41 -24.15 6.70
N GLY A 291 21.40 -23.83 5.88
CA GLY A 291 22.77 -24.21 6.14
C GLY A 291 23.79 -23.51 5.25
N ALA A 292 25.05 -23.64 5.63
CA ALA A 292 26.20 -23.12 4.91
C ALA A 292 27.33 -24.14 4.88
N VAL A 293 28.12 -24.09 3.82
CA VAL A 293 29.40 -24.79 3.71
C VAL A 293 30.52 -23.76 3.76
N LEU A 294 31.48 -24.00 4.64
CA LEU A 294 32.59 -23.08 4.88
C LEU A 294 33.94 -23.80 4.76
N ILE A 295 34.97 -23.06 4.37
CA ILE A 295 36.37 -23.50 4.33
C ILE A 295 37.23 -22.64 5.25
N PRO A 296 38.36 -23.15 5.76
CA PRO A 296 39.30 -22.32 6.50
C PRO A 296 39.93 -21.27 5.58
N ALA A 297 40.02 -20.03 6.04
CA ALA A 297 40.74 -18.94 5.40
C ALA A 297 42.11 -18.72 6.07
N ASP A 298 43.02 -18.04 5.37
CA ASP A 298 44.40 -17.82 5.81
C ASP A 298 44.53 -17.01 7.11
N ASP A 299 43.51 -16.20 7.44
CA ASP A 299 43.42 -15.37 8.64
C ASP A 299 42.88 -16.13 9.88
N GLY A 300 42.71 -17.45 9.77
CA GLY A 300 42.16 -18.31 10.83
C GLY A 300 40.65 -18.20 11.00
N ARG A 301 39.95 -17.48 10.10
CA ARG A 301 38.48 -17.44 10.03
C ARG A 301 37.95 -18.50 9.08
N TRP A 302 36.63 -18.66 9.07
CA TRP A 302 35.93 -19.54 8.14
C TRP A 302 35.20 -18.72 7.09
N GLU A 303 35.42 -19.04 5.82
CA GLU A 303 34.82 -18.36 4.68
C GLU A 303 33.68 -19.19 4.10
N VAL A 304 32.52 -18.55 3.89
CA VAL A 304 31.35 -19.20 3.26
C VAL A 304 31.65 -19.44 1.78
N VAL A 305 31.55 -20.70 1.36
CA VAL A 305 31.66 -21.10 -0.06
C VAL A 305 30.28 -21.24 -0.70
N SER A 306 29.29 -21.65 0.09
CA SER A 306 27.92 -21.84 -0.39
C SER A 306 26.95 -21.77 0.80
N ALA A 307 25.77 -21.19 0.61
CA ALA A 307 24.73 -21.16 1.62
C ALA A 307 23.35 -21.26 0.98
N ILE A 308 22.41 -21.87 1.71
CA ILE A 308 21.02 -22.01 1.29
C ILE A 308 20.10 -21.67 2.47
N GLY A 309 19.05 -20.88 2.21
CA GLY A 309 18.08 -20.46 3.22
C GLY A 309 18.64 -19.59 4.36
N LEU A 310 19.85 -19.03 4.21
CA LEU A 310 20.50 -18.16 5.19
C LEU A 310 20.68 -16.76 4.62
N HIS A 311 19.71 -15.88 4.88
CA HIS A 311 19.83 -14.48 4.50
C HIS A 311 21.10 -13.85 5.10
N ARG A 312 21.86 -13.11 4.27
CA ARG A 312 23.13 -12.43 4.60
C ARG A 312 24.38 -13.32 4.70
N TRP A 313 24.27 -14.63 4.50
CA TRP A 313 25.40 -15.55 4.41
C TRP A 313 25.78 -15.75 2.95
N GLU A 314 26.46 -14.74 2.39
CA GLU A 314 26.90 -14.75 0.99
C GLU A 314 28.28 -15.40 0.84
N ARG A 315 28.59 -15.88 -0.36
CA ARG A 315 29.92 -16.41 -0.70
C ARG A 315 31.00 -15.37 -0.39
N GLY A 316 32.12 -15.81 0.18
CA GLY A 316 33.22 -14.94 0.59
C GLY A 316 33.05 -14.28 1.96
N ARG A 317 31.86 -14.38 2.59
CA ARG A 317 31.65 -13.83 3.94
C ARG A 317 32.40 -14.67 4.97
N ARG A 318 33.06 -13.99 5.91
CA ARG A 318 33.94 -14.63 6.91
C ARG A 318 33.36 -14.59 8.32
N PHE A 319 33.55 -15.68 9.05
CA PHE A 319 33.06 -15.87 10.42
C PHE A 319 34.18 -16.36 11.35
N ALA A 320 34.14 -15.91 12.59
CA ALA A 320 35.04 -16.40 13.63
C ALA A 320 34.67 -17.86 13.99
N PRO A 321 35.65 -18.73 14.31
CA PRO A 321 35.38 -20.13 14.67
C PRO A 321 34.36 -20.30 15.81
N GLN A 322 34.34 -19.38 16.77
CA GLN A 322 33.44 -19.43 17.92
C GLN A 322 31.96 -19.24 17.53
N ALA A 323 31.68 -18.63 16.38
CA ALA A 323 30.33 -18.41 15.87
C ALA A 323 29.72 -19.66 15.19
N LEU A 324 30.53 -20.67 14.89
CA LEU A 324 30.15 -21.87 14.14
C LEU A 324 29.96 -23.09 15.04
N ARG A 325 29.36 -22.90 16.23
CA ARG A 325 29.08 -24.02 17.13
C ARG A 325 28.18 -25.05 16.44
N GLY A 326 28.61 -26.31 16.45
CA GLY A 326 27.86 -27.42 15.85
C GLY A 326 28.13 -27.67 14.37
N ALA A 327 29.07 -26.93 13.75
CA ALA A 327 29.55 -27.27 12.41
C ALA A 327 30.21 -28.66 12.41
N ARG A 328 29.97 -29.43 11.35
CA ARG A 328 30.48 -30.80 11.18
C ARG A 328 31.33 -30.88 9.92
N PRO A 329 32.30 -31.81 9.84
CA PRO A 329 33.01 -32.05 8.58
C PRO A 329 32.01 -32.34 7.44
N LEU A 330 32.26 -31.78 6.25
CA LEU A 330 31.38 -31.93 5.09
C LEU A 330 31.36 -33.36 4.50
N ALA A 331 32.30 -34.22 4.91
CA ALA A 331 32.57 -35.57 4.39
C ALA A 331 31.35 -36.38 3.94
#